data_AF-A0A7J2U6C4-F1
#
_entry.id   AF-A0A7J2U6C4-F1
#
_cell.length_a   1.000
_cell.length_b   1.000
_cell.length_c   1.000
_cell.angle_alpha   90.00
_cell.angle_beta   90.00
_cell.angle_gamma   90.00
#
_symmetry.space_group_name_H-M   'P 1'
#
loop_
_entity.id
_entity.type
_entity.pdbx_description
1 polymer ?
#
loop_
_entity_poly.entity_id
_entity_poly.type
_entity_poly.pdbx_seq_one_letter_code
_entity_poly.pdbx_strand_id
1 'polypeptide(L)' 'MQFCIEYEARERNVEAIKINPKATSSKCPRCGKKLAKYGHSVLRCRKCSFIGDRDVIATINLYRRYMPKYSRCGVPGWP' A
#
# COMPACT_ATOMS: atom_id res chain seq x y z
N MET A 1 8.47 -15.70 3.75
CA MET A 1 8.06 -14.43 4.40
C MET A 1 6.55 -14.35 4.61
N GLN A 2 5.72 -14.41 3.56
CA GLN A 2 4.26 -14.29 3.70
C GLN A 2 3.62 -15.36 4.61
N PHE A 3 4.11 -16.61 4.56
CA PHE A 3 3.63 -17.71 5.42
C PHE A 3 3.74 -17.41 6.92
N CYS A 4 4.88 -16.89 7.38
CA CYS A 4 5.07 -16.56 8.80
C CYS A 4 4.10 -15.47 9.26
N ILE A 5 3.82 -14.47 8.40
CA ILE A 5 2.86 -13.40 8.71
C ILE A 5 1.45 -13.97 8.86
N GLU A 6 1.04 -14.87 7.96
CA GLU A 6 -0.27 -15.53 8.03
C GLU A 6 -0.40 -16.41 9.28
N TYR A 7 0.65 -17.15 9.62
CA TYR A 7 0.71 -17.96 10.83
C TYR A 7 0.54 -17.10 12.09
N GLU A 8 1.41 -16.10 12.28
CA GLU A 8 1.38 -15.22 13.46
C GLU A 8 0.07 -14.42 13.58
N ALA A 9 -0.53 -14.04 12.44
CA ALA A 9 -1.83 -13.36 12.41
C ALA A 9 -2.95 -14.29 12.88
N ARG A 10 -2.95 -15.55 12.43
CA ARG A 10 -3.90 -16.57 12.89
C ARG A 10 -3.78 -16.82 14.39
N GLU A 11 -2.56 -16.98 14.90
CA GLU A 11 -2.33 -17.19 16.35
C GLU A 11 -2.87 -16.03 17.21
N ARG A 12 -2.88 -14.81 16.67
CA ARG A 12 -3.37 -13.60 17.38
C ARG A 12 -4.81 -13.20 17.02
N ASN A 13 -5.54 -14.02 16.26
CA ASN A 13 -6.87 -13.69 15.74
C ASN A 13 -6.91 -12.34 15.00
N VAL A 14 -5.84 -12.02 14.26
CA VAL A 14 -5.74 -10.83 13.40
C VAL A 14 -5.99 -11.25 11.95
N GLU A 15 -6.85 -10.50 11.25
CA GLU A 15 -7.15 -10.75 9.85
C GLU A 15 -5.97 -10.31 8.95
N ALA A 16 -5.45 -11.23 8.13
CA ALA A 16 -4.40 -10.95 7.15
C ALA A 16 -4.98 -10.91 5.72
N ILE A 17 -5.05 -9.72 5.13
CA ILE A 17 -5.61 -9.54 3.78
C ILE A 17 -4.49 -9.38 2.74
N LYS A 18 -4.54 -10.23 1.70
CA LYS A 18 -3.59 -10.18 0.57
C LYS A 18 -4.06 -9.16 -0.47
N ILE A 19 -3.21 -8.18 -0.77
CA ILE A 19 -3.47 -7.15 -1.78
C ILE A 19 -2.39 -7.22 -2.85
N ASN A 20 -2.78 -7.12 -4.12
CA ASN A 20 -1.82 -7.09 -5.23
C ASN A 20 -0.87 -5.89 -5.09
N PRO A 21 0.46 -6.10 -4.95
CA PRO A 21 1.43 -5.03 -4.76
C PRO A 21 1.89 -4.37 -6.07
N LYS A 22 1.42 -4.83 -7.23
CA LYS A 22 1.90 -4.33 -8.53
C LYS A 22 1.75 -2.81 -8.65
N ALA A 23 2.85 -2.15 -8.98
CA ALA A 23 2.95 -0.71 -9.21
C ALA A 23 2.52 0.19 -8.03
N THR A 24 2.67 -0.26 -6.77
CA THR A 24 2.44 0.59 -5.59
C THR A 24 3.62 1.50 -5.27
N SER A 25 4.85 1.10 -5.56
CA SER A 25 6.06 1.90 -5.29
C SER A 25 6.37 2.96 -6.35
N SER A 26 5.70 2.94 -7.50
CA SER A 26 5.99 3.81 -8.66
C SER A 26 4.97 4.91 -8.90
N LYS A 27 3.85 4.91 -8.17
CA LYS A 27 2.75 5.88 -8.30
C LYS A 27 2.75 6.86 -7.14
N CYS A 28 2.57 8.14 -7.44
CA CYS A 28 2.47 9.18 -6.42
C CYS A 28 1.19 8.98 -5.59
N PRO A 29 1.28 8.89 -4.24
CA PRO A 29 0.12 8.68 -3.39
C PRO A 29 -0.83 9.89 -3.34
N ARG A 30 -0.37 11.08 -3.76
CA ARG A 30 -1.19 12.31 -3.81
C ARG A 30 -1.94 12.47 -5.13
N CYS A 31 -1.25 12.31 -6.27
CA CYS A 31 -1.81 12.67 -7.58
C CYS A 31 -1.84 11.52 -8.60
N GLY A 32 -1.41 10.31 -8.22
CA GLY A 32 -1.44 9.11 -9.06
C GLY A 32 -0.46 9.06 -10.23
N LYS A 33 0.30 10.14 -10.50
CA LYS A 33 1.31 10.16 -11.58
C LYS A 33 2.55 9.34 -11.23
N LYS A 34 3.29 8.94 -12.27
CA LYS A 34 4.53 8.18 -12.14
C LYS A 34 5.59 9.00 -11.40
N LEU A 35 6.28 8.34 -10.47
CA LEU A 35 7.38 8.93 -9.72
C LEU A 35 8.70 8.77 -10.49
N ALA A 36 9.60 9.74 -10.30
CA ALA A 36 10.96 9.71 -10.82
C ALA A 36 11.94 9.44 -9.67
N LYS A 37 13.07 8.80 -10.00
CA LYS A 37 14.18 8.64 -9.05
C LYS A 37 14.71 10.02 -8.67
N TYR A 38 14.93 10.23 -7.38
CA TYR A 38 15.49 11.48 -6.83
C TYR A 38 16.80 11.21 -6.08
N GLY A 39 16.87 10.10 -5.34
CA GLY A 39 18.07 9.56 -4.73
C GLY A 39 18.03 8.03 -4.71
N HIS A 40 18.73 7.40 -3.76
CA HIS A 40 18.76 5.95 -3.59
C HIS A 40 17.34 5.35 -3.47
N SER A 41 16.73 5.49 -2.29
CA SER A 41 15.37 5.00 -2.02
C SER A 41 14.30 6.09 -2.17
N VAL A 42 14.72 7.35 -2.35
CA VAL A 42 13.81 8.50 -2.43
C VAL A 42 13.30 8.73 -3.86
N LEU A 43 11.99 8.93 -3.96
CA LEU A 43 11.26 9.20 -5.20
C LEU A 43 10.63 10.59 -5.15
N ARG A 44 10.60 11.26 -6.30
CA ARG A 44 9.97 12.58 -6.47
C ARG A 44 8.87 12.54 -7.54
N CYS A 45 7.75 13.16 -7.24
CA CYS A 45 6.70 13.45 -8.20
C CYS A 45 6.98 14.77 -8.92
N ARG A 46 7.06 14.73 -10.25
CA ARG A 46 7.24 15.95 -11.07
C ARG A 46 5.98 16.82 -11.17
N LYS A 47 4.79 16.26 -10.90
CA LYS A 47 3.51 16.98 -11.02
C LYS A 47 3.13 17.76 -9.76
N CYS A 48 3.25 17.15 -8.58
CA CYS A 48 2.82 17.76 -7.31
C CYS A 48 3.97 18.01 -6.33
N SER A 49 5.22 17.88 -6.80
CA SER A 49 6.44 18.08 -6.01
C SER A 49 6.59 17.21 -4.75
N PHE A 50 5.75 16.18 -4.59
CA PHE A 50 5.87 15.22 -3.50
C PHE A 50 7.22 14.48 -3.55
N ILE A 51 7.91 14.40 -2.41
CA ILE A 51 9.14 13.64 -2.22
C ILE A 51 8.91 12.66 -1.07
N GLY A 52 9.33 11.41 -1.23
CA GLY A 52 9.21 10.41 -0.18
C GLY A 52 9.99 9.14 -0.48
N ASP A 53 10.20 8.34 0.56
CA ASP A 53 10.83 7.04 0.42
C ASP A 53 9.93 6.05 -0.34
N ARG A 54 10.55 5.17 -1.13
CA ARG A 54 9.86 4.19 -1.98
C ARG A 54 8.96 3.23 -1.18
N ASP A 55 9.41 2.77 -0.01
CA ASP A 55 8.69 1.77 0.78
C ASP A 55 7.52 2.41 1.53
N VAL A 56 7.72 3.64 2.03
CA VAL A 56 6.63 4.45 2.60
C VAL A 56 5.54 4.69 1.55
N ILE A 57 5.93 5.03 0.33
CA ILE A 57 5.01 5.23 -0.80
C ILE A 57 4.25 3.94 -1.12
N ALA A 58 4.95 2.79 -1.16
CA ALA A 58 4.34 1.50 -1.43
C ALA A 58 3.28 1.15 -0.37
N THR A 59 3.58 1.35 0.91
CA THR A 59 2.67 1.09 2.03
C THR A 59 1.43 1.97 1.97
N ILE A 60 1.59 3.29 1.73
CA ILE A 60 0.44 4.20 1.57
C ILE A 60 -0.45 3.77 0.41
N ASN A 61 0.14 3.40 -0.74
CA ASN A 61 -0.63 2.98 -1.90
C ASN A 61 -1.31 1.62 -1.71
N LEU A 62 -0.71 0.69 -0.96
CA LEU A 62 -1.36 -0.56 -0.54
C LEU A 62 -2.57 -0.27 0.36
N TYR A 63 -2.40 0.60 1.37
CA TYR A 63 -3.48 0.99 2.27
C TYR A 63 -4.64 1.68 1.52
N ARG A 64 -4.33 2.55 0.54
CA ARG A 64 -5.37 3.18 -0.30
C ARG A 64 -6.12 2.18 -1.18
N ARG A 65 -5.53 1.03 -1.54
CA ARG A 65 -6.22 -0.06 -2.24
C ARG A 65 -7.09 -0.88 -1.29
N TYR A 66 -6.67 -1.00 -0.03
CA TYR A 66 -7.42 -1.68 1.01
C TYR A 66 -8.70 -0.91 1.34
N MET A 67 -8.58 0.37 1.70
CA MET A 67 -9.67 1.18 2.23
C MET A 67 -11.02 1.05 1.51
N PRO A 68 -11.17 1.26 0.19
CA PRO A 68 -12.47 1.20 -0.47
C PRO A 68 -13.07 -0.22 -0.57
N LYS A 69 -12.26 -1.27 -0.41
CA LYS A 69 -12.71 -2.66 -0.47
C LYS A 69 -13.12 -3.20 0.90
N TYR A 70 -12.56 -2.64 1.97
CA TYR A 70 -12.66 -3.17 3.33
C TYR A 70 -13.08 -2.08 4.35
N SER A 71 -13.63 -0.96 3.88
CA SER A 71 -14.11 0.14 4.73
C SER A 71 -15.32 -0.32 5.55
N ARG A 72 -15.20 -0.17 6.88
CA ARG A 72 -16.10 -0.67 7.93
C ARG A 72 -17.45 0.06 8.06
N CYS A 73 -17.94 0.75 7.04
CA CYS A 73 -19.29 1.32 7.05
C CYS A 73 -20.20 0.57 6.05
N GLY A 74 -20.92 -0.42 6.58
CA GLY A 74 -22.02 -1.12 5.89
C GLY A 74 -21.71 -2.56 5.49
N VAL A 75 -21.95 -3.48 6.43
CA VAL A 75 -22.22 -4.94 6.29
C VAL A 75 -21.17 -5.88 5.66
N PRO A 76 -21.14 -7.16 6.09
CA PRO A 76 -20.03 -8.09 5.87
C PRO A 76 -20.20 -8.81 4.52
N GLY A 77 -19.40 -8.42 3.54
CA GLY A 77 -19.20 -9.17 2.30
C GLY A 77 -17.85 -9.86 2.32
N TRP A 78 -17.74 -10.92 3.13
CA TRP A 78 -16.69 -11.92 2.98
C TRP A 78 -16.95 -12.68 1.66
N PRO A 79 -15.98 -12.90 0.77
CA PRO A 79 -16.13 -13.85 -0.33
C PRO A 79 -16.14 -15.30 0.18
#